data_AF-A0A8T0XVM6-F1
#
_entry.id   AF-A0A8T0XVM6-F1
#
_cell.length_a   1.000
_cell.length_b   1.000
_cell.length_c   1.000
_cell.angle_alpha   90.00
_cell.angle_beta   90.00
_cell.angle_gamma   90.00
#
_symmetry.space_group_name_H-M   'P 1'
#
loop_
_entity.id
_entity.type
_entity.pdbx_description
1 polymer ?
#
loop_
_entity_poly.entity_id
_entity_poly.type
_entity_poly.pdbx_seq_one_letter_code
_entity_poly.pdbx_strand_id
1 'polypeptide(L)' 'MSTADHPETDGQTERVNRVLEDTLRSVCAAAPRTWLERLPVVEFALNNAVHASTGFTPFYLNGDASPARAPHSAWGD' A
#
# COMPACT_ATOMS: atom_id res chain seq x y z
N MET A 1 -12.77 2.31 -21.35
CA MET A 1 -14.04 1.82 -20.78
C MET A 1 -13.68 1.04 -19.53
N SER A 2 -13.92 1.61 -18.35
CA SER A 2 -13.96 0.82 -17.11
C SER A 2 -15.36 0.23 -17.05
N THR A 3 -15.48 -1.08 -17.22
CA THR A 3 -16.77 -1.77 -17.17
C THR A 3 -17.27 -1.74 -15.73
N ALA A 4 -18.40 -1.09 -15.51
CA ALA A 4 -19.22 -1.30 -14.31
C ALA A 4 -19.50 -2.81 -14.18
N ASP A 5 -19.34 -3.35 -12.98
CA ASP A 5 -19.54 -4.76 -12.60
C ASP A 5 -18.36 -5.74 -12.80
N HIS A 6 -17.13 -5.36 -12.41
CA HIS A 6 -16.09 -6.36 -12.09
C HIS A 6 -15.68 -6.33 -10.61
N PRO A 7 -16.46 -6.95 -9.70
CA PRO A 7 -16.20 -6.92 -8.26
C PRO A 7 -14.85 -7.52 -7.86
N GLU A 8 -14.26 -8.40 -8.66
CA GLU A 8 -12.94 -8.97 -8.35
C GLU A 8 -11.77 -7.97 -8.56
N THR A 9 -11.89 -7.05 -9.51
CA THR A 9 -10.86 -6.06 -9.87
C THR A 9 -11.08 -4.76 -9.09
N ASP A 10 -12.33 -4.31 -9.00
CA ASP A 10 -12.69 -3.16 -8.18
C ASP A 10 -12.48 -3.47 -6.69
N GLY A 11 -12.76 -4.68 -6.22
CA GLY A 11 -12.63 -5.02 -4.80
C GLY A 11 -11.20 -4.96 -4.26
N GLN A 12 -10.19 -5.30 -5.05
CA GLN A 12 -8.79 -5.10 -4.63
C GLN A 12 -8.44 -3.62 -4.61
N THR A 13 -8.79 -2.88 -5.67
CA THR A 13 -8.55 -1.44 -5.78
C THR A 13 -9.22 -0.66 -4.66
N GLU A 14 -10.47 -0.97 -4.33
CA GLU A 14 -11.22 -0.39 -3.21
C GLU A 14 -10.58 -0.67 -1.85
N ARG A 15 -10.00 -1.87 -1.65
CA ARG A 15 -9.27 -2.20 -0.42
C ARG A 15 -7.99 -1.39 -0.30
N VAL A 16 -7.23 -1.25 -1.39
CA VAL A 16 -6.02 -0.41 -1.41
C VAL A 16 -6.37 1.04 -1.14
N ASN A 17 -7.38 1.59 -1.82
CA ASN A 17 -7.81 2.98 -1.64
C ASN A 17 -8.21 3.27 -0.20
N ARG A 18 -8.94 2.34 0.44
CA ARG A 18 -9.35 2.49 1.84
C ARG A 18 -8.16 2.45 2.81
N VAL A 19 -7.20 1.55 2.61
CA VAL A 19 -5.96 1.52 3.42
C VAL A 19 -5.17 2.82 3.25
N LEU A 20 -5.08 3.34 2.02
CA LEU A 20 -4.42 4.61 1.72
C LEU A 20 -5.11 5.77 2.44
N GLU A 21 -6.44 5.88 2.32
CA GLU A 21 -7.23 6.92 2.96
C GLU A 21 -7.11 6.89 4.49
N ASP A 22 -7.20 5.72 5.10
CA ASP A 22 -7.09 5.54 6.56
C ASP A 22 -5.68 5.92 7.05
N THR A 23 -4.65 5.53 6.30
CA THR A 23 -3.25 5.87 6.60
C THR A 23 -3.03 7.38 6.52
N LEU A 24 -3.48 8.02 5.43
CA LEU A 24 -3.37 9.47 5.25
C LEU A 24 -4.15 10.23 6.34
N ARG A 25 -5.36 9.77 6.69
CA ARG A 25 -6.15 10.36 7.76
C ARG A 25 -5.40 10.30 9.10
N SER A 26 -4.80 9.17 9.41
CA SER A 26 -4.00 9.00 10.64
C SER A 26 -2.77 9.91 10.66
N VAL A 27 -2.05 10.01 9.54
CA VAL A 27 -0.86 10.87 9.41
C VAL A 27 -1.21 12.35 9.53
N CYS A 28 -2.30 12.79 8.88
CA CYS A 28 -2.82 14.14 9.00
C CYS A 28 -3.27 14.46 10.43
N ALA A 29 -3.90 13.51 11.12
CA ALA A 29 -4.30 13.69 12.52
C ALA A 29 -3.10 13.74 13.48
N ALA A 30 -2.08 12.90 13.26
CA ALA A 30 -0.89 12.84 14.10
C ALA A 30 0.08 14.01 13.89
N ALA A 31 0.12 14.56 12.67
CA ALA A 31 1.07 15.60 12.28
C ALA A 31 0.43 16.68 11.40
N PRO A 32 -0.59 17.41 11.87
CA PRO A 32 -1.40 18.31 11.04
C PRO A 32 -0.62 19.46 10.38
N ARG A 33 0.56 19.82 10.91
CA ARG A 33 1.43 20.87 10.34
C ARG A 33 2.55 20.34 9.44
N THR A 34 2.90 19.06 9.56
CA THR A 34 4.03 18.44 8.86
C THR A 34 3.63 17.17 8.08
N TRP A 35 2.33 16.95 7.88
CA TRP A 35 1.81 15.77 7.18
C TRP A 35 2.37 15.66 5.75
N LEU A 36 2.55 16.79 5.06
CA LEU A 36 3.18 16.85 3.74
C LEU A 36 4.60 16.30 3.75
N GLU A 37 5.40 16.63 4.76
CA GLU A 37 6.78 16.14 4.91
C GLU A 37 6.83 14.64 5.20
N ARG A 38 5.73 14.07 5.71
CA ARG A 38 5.60 12.64 6.01
C ARG A 38 5.10 11.81 4.83
N LEU A 39 4.55 12.44 3.78
CA LEU A 39 4.03 11.73 2.61
C LEU A 39 5.06 10.79 1.95
N PRO A 40 6.33 11.16 1.74
CA PRO A 40 7.30 10.25 1.12
C PRO A 40 7.53 8.98 1.95
N VAL A 41 7.50 9.10 3.27
CA VAL A 41 7.67 7.96 4.18
C VAL A 41 6.44 7.04 4.15
N VAL A 42 5.25 7.63 4.10
CA VAL A 42 3.98 6.90 4.01
C VAL A 42 3.87 6.16 2.67
N GLU A 43 4.20 6.83 1.57
CA GLU A 43 4.25 6.26 0.23
C GLU A 43 5.23 5.08 0.18
N PHE A 44 6.44 5.26 0.71
CA PHE A 44 7.42 4.19 0.79
C PHE A 44 6.92 3.00 1.62
N ALA A 45 6.30 3.26 2.77
CA ALA A 45 5.76 2.21 3.63
C ALA A 45 4.64 1.42 2.94
N LEU A 46 3.72 2.09 2.26
CA LEU A 46 2.63 1.44 1.52
C LEU A 46 3.15 0.64 0.32
N ASN A 47 4.09 1.21 -0.46
CA ASN A 47 4.67 0.54 -1.63
C ASN A 47 5.60 -0.64 -1.28
N ASN A 48 6.10 -0.69 -0.04
CA ASN A 48 6.97 -1.75 0.46
C ASN A 48 6.27 -2.73 1.43
N ALA A 49 4.98 -2.54 1.71
CA ALA A 49 4.19 -3.47 2.51
C ALA A 49 3.77 -4.69 1.67
N VAL A 50 3.92 -5.89 2.22
CA VAL A 50 3.48 -7.12 1.57
C VAL A 50 1.94 -7.17 1.60
N HIS A 51 1.33 -7.25 0.41
CA HIS A 51 -0.12 -7.40 0.31
C HIS A 51 -0.52 -8.84 0.60
N ALA A 52 -1.44 -9.05 1.53
CA ALA A 52 -1.90 -10.38 1.92
C ALA A 52 -2.56 -11.17 0.76
N SER A 53 -3.16 -10.47 -0.21
CA SER A 53 -3.80 -11.10 -1.37
C SER A 53 -2.82 -11.58 -2.44
N THR A 54 -1.69 -10.90 -2.61
CA THR A 54 -0.69 -11.22 -3.64
C THR A 54 0.55 -11.90 -3.08
N GLY A 55 0.85 -11.72 -1.80
CA GLY A 55 2.09 -12.18 -1.15
C GLY A 55 3.33 -11.36 -1.52
N PHE A 56 3.15 -10.27 -2.28
CA PHE A 56 4.23 -9.42 -2.79
C PHE A 56 4.04 -7.95 -2.39
N THR A 57 5.12 -7.18 -2.43
CA THR A 57 5.05 -5.72 -2.29
C THR A 57 4.61 -5.08 -3.61
N PRO A 58 3.90 -3.94 -3.59
CA PRO A 58 3.59 -3.18 -4.81
C PRO A 58 4.82 -2.83 -5.65
N PHE A 59 5.94 -2.44 -5.03
CA PHE A 59 7.20 -2.21 -5.74
C PHE A 59 7.64 -3.43 -6.55
N TYR A 60 7.62 -4.63 -5.94
CA TYR A 60 7.99 -5.86 -6.62
C TYR A 60 7.07 -6.14 -7.82
N LEU A 61 5.76 -5.93 -7.68
CA LEU A 61 4.80 -6.13 -8.76
C LEU A 61 4.93 -5.09 -9.88
N ASN A 62 5.34 -3.87 -9.56
CA ASN A 62 5.57 -2.79 -10.52
C ASN A 62 6.90 -2.91 -11.27
N GLY A 63 7.72 -3.91 -10.96
CA GLY A 63 9.04 -4.10 -11.58
C GLY A 63 10.14 -3.22 -10.97
N ASP A 64 9.83 -2.50 -9.90
CA ASP A 64 10.81 -1.75 -9.12
C ASP A 64 11.50 -2.71 -8.13
N ALA A 65 12.82 -2.60 -8.02
CA ALA A 65 13.58 -3.38 -7.05
C ALA A 65 13.28 -2.87 -5.63
N SER A 66 12.21 -3.40 -5.02
CA SER A 66 11.92 -3.25 -3.60
C SER A 66 13.16 -3.67 -2.79
N PRO A 67 13.66 -2.87 -1.84
CA PRO A 67 14.76 -3.29 -0.97
C PRO A 67 14.36 -4.42 -0.01
N ALA A 68 13.06 -4.63 0.21
CA ALA A 68 12.55 -5.81 0.92
C ALA A 68 12.41 -6.99 -0.05
N ARG A 69 13.39 -7.91 -0.02
CA ARG A 69 13.26 -9.25 -0.61
C ARG A 69 12.01 -9.95 -0.03
N ALA A 70 11.12 -10.41 -0.92
CA ALA A 70 9.97 -11.28 -0.64
C ALA A 70 10.38 -12.62 0.01
N PRO A 71 9.45 -13.48 0.50
CA PRO A 71 8.04 -13.31 0.84
C PRO A 71 7.81 -13.44 2.36
N HIS A 72 6.54 -13.47 2.78
CA HIS A 72 6.02 -13.60 4.16
C HIS A 72 6.69 -14.69 5.05
N SER A 73 7.48 -15.61 4.50
CA SER A 73 8.25 -16.62 5.25
C SER A 73 9.58 -16.12 5.83
N ALA A 74 9.98 -14.86 5.59
CA ALA A 74 11.24 -14.29 6.09
C ALA A 74 11.11 -13.47 7.39
N TRP A 75 9.89 -13.23 7.86
CA TRP A 75 9.61 -12.66 9.19
C TRP A 75 9.19 -13.81 10.10
N GLY A 76 10.17 -14.50 10.67
CA GLY A 76 9.97 -15.69 11.49
C GLY A 76 9.16 -15.42 12.75
N ASP A 77 8.39 -16.45 13.15
CA ASP A 77 8.42 -16.93 14.52
C ASP A 77 9.83 -17.37 14.93
#